data_AF-A0A8H7HBQ0-F1
#
_entry.id   AF-A0A8H7HBQ0-F1
#
_cell.length_a   1.000
_cell.length_b   1.000
_cell.length_c   1.000
_cell.angle_alpha   90.00
_cell.angle_beta   90.00
_cell.angle_gamma   90.00
#
_symmetry.space_group_name_H-M   'P 1'
#
loop_
_entity.id
_entity.type
_entity.pdbx_description
1 polymer ?
#
loop_
_entity_poly.entity_id
_entity_poly.type
_entity_poly.pdbx_seq_one_letter_code
_entity_poly.pdbx_strand_id
1 'polypeptide(L)'
;MMDYVLGVRLCNACRSTEIVKLSYAPEPVWDCVQTSSFTKKHRMTETDFALKSEIDDLLNRLYSLPNDLDHPKVQRCIARQIKSKIERNKHASALIQYAFYAAVEKQKVLNGKKLTRVEEVQSRLLSSGWKHKYFAMIKGDSPKEWNRLVNLQKPITTQVWERLHPKLLRLLKFSKRRAKFARAETRRLDRHKVVEEMLVQTRGTLRASVEMASIGHGSITNNGTAYMPFPTLVELLDYPVFKDLIETDRSIGATKIKFLDNFIVVSKAIFDWRAGLEGHLAGLVNYGRSIRKRECSPGNEFIGEPAQISSEFTAASYAFITPQNSILFRADSVFLYDLYPPQVVFYPGSFTQHLDKELKTPRSNEDGKSALDSFFSKVKYDTQGAGCAAALLKELGRPDVSHVEMEALGERFICSRCPSRTIHTWTSLISHYLNAYRYAVTNGSQIHLRPRIVFNNVHDWNAWSERPLVRLLNSQEINAHNARTCSIYAGGRTVACRICSDIKVPWSDAHMLTMLHLRYCHDVLQPVVGEHYFNLSIEYPSSDGQILGTTNTAYSGS
;
A
#
# COMPACT_ATOMS: atom_id res chain seq x y z
N MET A 1 -11.87 51.20 21.66
CA MET A 1 -10.41 51.00 21.61
C MET A 1 -9.79 52.36 21.36
N MET A 2 -8.71 52.71 22.06
CA MET A 2 -7.95 53.93 21.77
C MET A 2 -7.14 53.69 20.50
N ASP A 3 -7.12 54.65 19.59
CA ASP A 3 -6.18 54.66 18.48
C ASP A 3 -4.95 55.45 18.90
N TYR A 4 -3.83 54.75 19.10
CA TYR A 4 -2.60 55.37 19.58
C TYR A 4 -1.91 56.22 18.52
N VAL A 5 -2.20 55.99 17.24
CA VAL A 5 -1.60 56.69 16.10
C VAL A 5 -2.31 58.02 15.84
N LEU A 6 -3.65 58.02 15.91
CA LEU A 6 -4.45 59.25 15.83
C LEU A 6 -4.60 59.96 17.19
N GLY A 7 -4.20 59.32 18.30
CA GLY A 7 -4.26 59.89 19.65
C GLY A 7 -5.68 60.07 20.21
N VAL A 8 -6.69 59.38 19.66
CA VAL A 8 -8.11 59.57 20.02
C VAL A 8 -8.79 58.30 20.50
N ARG A 9 -9.82 58.46 21.34
CA ARG A 9 -10.76 57.40 21.71
C ARG A 9 -12.16 57.76 21.23
N LEU A 10 -12.49 57.34 20.02
CA LEU A 10 -13.80 57.59 19.42
C LEU A 10 -14.81 56.49 19.76
N CYS A 11 -16.05 56.89 20.05
CA CYS A 11 -17.19 55.97 20.10
C CYS A 11 -17.53 55.48 18.68
N ASN A 12 -18.45 54.50 18.55
CA ASN A 12 -18.77 53.95 17.24
C ASN A 12 -19.40 55.00 16.29
N ALA A 13 -20.23 55.91 16.79
CA ALA A 13 -20.82 56.99 16.01
C ALA A 13 -19.76 57.98 15.50
N CYS A 14 -18.95 58.55 16.40
CA CYS A 14 -17.87 59.48 16.01
C CYS A 14 -16.83 58.81 15.08
N ARG A 15 -16.58 57.51 15.22
CA ARG A 15 -15.69 56.78 14.30
C ARG A 15 -16.22 56.77 12.86
N SER A 16 -17.54 56.80 12.68
CA SER A 16 -18.15 56.83 11.34
C SER A 16 -18.11 58.21 10.70
N THR A 17 -18.19 59.28 11.50
CA THR A 17 -18.23 60.67 11.02
C THR A 17 -16.85 61.33 10.96
N GLU A 18 -16.02 61.14 11.99
CA GLU A 18 -14.75 61.85 12.17
C GLU A 18 -13.57 61.16 11.49
N ILE A 19 -13.70 59.89 11.12
CA ILE A 19 -12.64 59.15 10.44
C ILE A 19 -12.96 58.99 8.97
N VAL A 20 -12.20 59.69 8.15
CA VAL A 20 -12.27 59.65 6.69
C VAL A 20 -11.09 58.86 6.12
N LYS A 21 -11.23 58.40 4.87
CA LYS A 21 -10.13 57.78 4.13
C LYS A 21 -9.10 58.83 3.77
N LEU A 22 -7.84 58.44 3.59
CA LEU A 22 -6.80 59.36 3.13
C LEU A 22 -7.14 60.00 1.77
N SER A 23 -7.85 59.28 0.89
CA SER A 23 -8.37 59.80 -0.39
C SER A 23 -9.40 60.93 -0.26
N TYR A 24 -9.88 61.25 0.94
CA TYR A 24 -10.63 62.48 1.21
C TYR A 24 -9.75 63.73 1.09
N ALA A 25 -8.45 63.61 1.31
CA ALA A 25 -7.49 64.69 1.18
C ALA A 25 -6.85 64.71 -0.24
N PRO A 26 -6.49 65.88 -0.77
CA PRO A 26 -5.66 66.00 -1.99
C PRO A 26 -4.31 65.28 -1.86
N GLU A 27 -3.82 64.69 -2.95
CA GLU A 27 -2.54 63.93 -2.99
C GLU A 27 -1.34 64.69 -2.38
N PRO A 28 -1.14 66.00 -2.63
CA PRO A 28 0.03 66.72 -2.08
C PRO A 28 0.09 66.79 -0.55
N VAL A 29 -1.02 66.52 0.14
CA VAL A 29 -1.08 66.58 1.61
C VAL A 29 -1.04 65.22 2.29
N TRP A 30 -1.05 64.12 1.52
CA TRP A 30 -1.08 62.76 2.07
C TRP A 30 0.07 62.48 3.05
N ASP A 31 1.27 62.92 2.69
CA ASP A 31 2.46 62.74 3.53
C ASP A 31 2.45 63.58 4.80
N CYS A 32 1.64 64.64 4.85
CA CYS A 32 1.52 65.53 6.00
C CYS A 32 0.45 65.09 7.01
N VAL A 33 -0.48 64.22 6.60
CA VAL A 33 -1.60 63.78 7.43
C VAL A 33 -1.21 62.53 8.23
N GLN A 34 -1.60 62.50 9.51
CA GLN A 34 -1.44 61.34 10.36
C GLN A 34 -2.46 60.27 9.98
N THR A 35 -2.00 59.08 9.59
CA THR A 35 -2.88 57.97 9.20
C THR A 35 -2.78 56.81 10.19
N SER A 36 -3.87 56.05 10.34
CA SER A 36 -3.92 54.81 11.11
C SER A 36 -4.70 53.74 10.37
N SER A 37 -4.17 52.51 10.38
CA SER A 37 -4.81 51.31 9.85
C SER A 37 -5.67 50.56 10.88
N PHE A 38 -5.65 50.96 12.14
CA PHE A 38 -6.28 50.22 13.24
C PHE A 38 -7.72 50.67 13.55
N THR A 39 -8.24 51.67 12.85
CA THR A 39 -9.47 52.36 13.24
C THR A 39 -10.75 51.64 12.80
N LYS A 40 -10.79 51.07 11.59
CA LYS A 40 -11.98 50.39 11.02
C LYS A 40 -11.66 48.92 10.71
N LYS A 41 -12.63 48.01 10.97
CA LYS A 41 -12.48 46.59 10.62
C LYS A 41 -12.36 46.47 9.10
N HIS A 42 -11.27 45.88 8.61
CA HIS A 42 -10.98 45.66 7.19
C HIS A 42 -12.17 45.01 6.48
N ARG A 43 -12.71 45.70 5.47
CA ARG A 43 -13.52 45.05 4.43
C ARG A 43 -13.01 45.29 3.00
N MET A 44 -12.05 46.19 2.73
CA MET A 44 -11.52 46.47 1.38
C MET A 44 -10.06 47.00 1.39
N THR A 45 -9.52 47.19 0.17
CA THR A 45 -8.12 47.41 -0.26
C THR A 45 -7.40 48.67 0.22
N GLU A 46 -8.05 49.55 0.98
CA GLU A 46 -7.44 50.79 1.49
C GLU A 46 -7.18 50.68 2.99
N THR A 47 -5.94 50.95 3.40
CA THR A 47 -5.43 50.78 4.77
C THR A 47 -5.36 52.07 5.58
N ASP A 48 -5.43 53.24 4.95
CA ASP A 48 -5.05 54.50 5.59
C ASP A 48 -6.24 55.42 5.86
N PHE A 49 -6.50 55.65 7.15
CA PHE A 49 -7.56 56.51 7.65
C PHE A 49 -6.99 57.64 8.49
N ALA A 50 -7.62 58.81 8.41
CA ALA A 50 -7.20 60.00 9.14
C ALA A 50 -8.39 60.69 9.81
N LEU A 51 -8.09 61.60 10.74
CA LEU A 51 -9.10 62.48 11.34
C LEU A 51 -9.50 63.55 10.32
N LYS A 52 -10.81 63.65 10.07
CA LYS A 52 -11.39 64.65 9.18
C LYS A 52 -10.98 66.06 9.61
N SER A 53 -11.07 66.35 10.90
CA SER A 53 -10.67 67.64 11.47
C SER A 53 -9.20 67.97 11.20
N GLU A 54 -8.29 66.99 11.25
CA GLU A 54 -6.86 67.24 10.98
C GLU A 54 -6.59 67.53 9.51
N ILE A 55 -7.31 66.86 8.60
CA ILE A 55 -7.24 67.15 7.16
C ILE A 55 -7.79 68.56 6.90
N ASP A 56 -8.98 68.87 7.42
CA ASP A 56 -9.62 70.17 7.24
C ASP A 56 -8.72 71.30 7.79
N ASP A 57 -8.13 71.12 8.99
CA ASP A 57 -7.18 72.08 9.59
C ASP A 57 -5.88 72.23 8.79
N LEU A 58 -5.38 71.16 8.17
CA LEU A 58 -4.20 71.21 7.32
C LEU A 58 -4.49 71.97 6.02
N LEU A 59 -5.61 71.66 5.37
CA LEU A 59 -6.04 72.32 4.14
C LEU A 59 -6.29 73.82 4.36
N ASN A 60 -7.01 74.19 5.43
CA ASN A 60 -7.23 75.58 5.79
C ASN A 60 -5.90 76.36 5.99
N ARG A 61 -4.88 75.71 6.57
CA ARG A 61 -3.54 76.31 6.73
C ARG A 61 -2.77 76.41 5.41
N LEU A 62 -2.97 75.48 4.47
CA LEU A 62 -2.29 75.52 3.17
C LEU A 62 -2.95 76.54 2.22
N TYR A 63 -4.28 76.64 2.22
CA TYR A 63 -5.02 77.60 1.39
C TYR A 63 -4.82 79.06 1.82
N SER A 64 -4.38 79.31 3.05
CA SER A 64 -4.00 80.66 3.52
C SER A 64 -2.57 81.06 3.13
N LEU A 65 -1.81 80.18 2.46
CA LEU A 65 -0.48 80.46 1.93
C LEU A 65 -0.55 80.77 0.42
N PRO A 66 0.51 81.34 -0.17
CA PRO A 66 0.56 81.60 -1.61
C PRO A 66 0.31 80.34 -2.44
N ASN A 67 -0.38 80.48 -3.58
CA ASN A 67 -0.74 79.39 -4.50
C ASN A 67 0.45 78.71 -5.21
N ASP A 68 1.68 79.07 -4.85
CA ASP A 68 2.90 78.50 -5.38
C ASP A 68 3.43 77.44 -4.39
N LEU A 69 3.43 76.16 -4.81
CA LEU A 69 3.92 75.04 -4.00
C LEU A 69 5.41 75.15 -3.67
N ASP A 70 6.18 75.84 -4.51
CA ASP A 70 7.61 76.07 -4.31
C ASP A 70 7.88 77.28 -3.42
N HIS A 71 6.83 78.03 -3.04
CA HIS A 71 6.97 79.18 -2.17
C HIS A 71 7.57 78.74 -0.81
N PRO A 72 8.65 79.37 -0.33
CA PRO A 72 9.37 78.95 0.88
C PRO A 72 8.50 78.80 2.15
N LYS A 73 7.39 79.56 2.24
CA LYS A 73 6.42 79.44 3.34
C LYS A 73 5.59 78.14 3.28
N VAL A 74 5.22 77.68 2.08
CA VAL A 74 4.49 76.43 1.87
C VAL A 74 5.38 75.25 2.21
N GLN A 75 6.61 75.23 1.66
CA GLN A 75 7.63 74.23 1.97
C GLN A 75 7.94 74.15 3.47
N ARG A 76 8.07 75.30 4.16
CA ARG A 76 8.27 75.34 5.62
C ARG A 76 7.07 74.80 6.40
N CYS A 77 5.84 75.04 5.92
CA CYS A 77 4.63 74.50 6.55
C CYS A 77 4.58 72.98 6.40
N ILE A 78 4.77 72.46 5.18
CA ILE A 78 4.84 71.03 4.88
C ILE A 78 5.92 70.34 5.73
N ALA A 79 7.14 70.87 5.72
CA ALA A 79 8.25 70.33 6.52
C ALA A 79 7.94 70.28 8.03
N ARG A 80 7.25 71.30 8.56
CA ARG A 80 6.81 71.33 9.97
C ARG A 80 5.77 70.24 10.25
N GLN A 81 4.81 70.02 9.34
CA GLN A 81 3.79 68.98 9.49
C GLN A 81 4.38 67.57 9.40
N ILE A 82 5.25 67.33 8.42
CA ILE A 82 6.00 66.08 8.29
C ILE A 82 6.80 65.81 9.57
N LYS A 83 7.51 66.81 10.10
CA LYS A 83 8.24 66.68 11.37
C LYS A 83 7.29 66.35 12.53
N SER A 84 6.14 67.03 12.63
CA SER A 84 5.14 66.74 13.67
C SER A 84 4.59 65.32 13.56
N LYS A 85 4.25 64.87 12.35
CA LYS A 85 3.80 63.50 12.06
C LYS A 85 4.85 62.47 12.45
N ILE A 86 6.12 62.68 12.13
CA ILE A 86 7.22 61.79 12.53
C ILE A 86 7.32 61.67 14.05
N GLU A 87 7.27 62.79 14.78
CA GLU A 87 7.34 62.77 16.25
C GLU A 87 6.11 62.12 16.89
N ARG A 88 4.90 62.38 16.34
CA ARG A 88 3.68 61.67 16.78
C ARG A 88 3.76 60.19 16.50
N ASN A 89 4.27 59.77 15.34
CA ASN A 89 4.48 58.36 15.01
C ASN A 89 5.44 57.68 15.97
N LYS A 90 6.54 58.34 16.36
CA LYS A 90 7.45 57.82 17.39
C LYS A 90 6.72 57.66 18.73
N HIS A 91 5.96 58.67 19.15
CA HIS A 91 5.19 58.61 20.39
C HIS A 91 4.12 57.52 20.36
N ALA A 92 3.34 57.43 19.29
CA ALA A 92 2.34 56.40 19.05
C ALA A 92 2.96 55.00 19.08
N SER A 93 4.10 54.80 18.42
CA SER A 93 4.83 53.53 18.42
C SER A 93 5.25 53.12 19.83
N ALA A 94 5.77 54.07 20.63
CA ALA A 94 6.10 53.82 22.02
C ALA A 94 4.87 53.44 22.87
N LEU A 95 3.73 54.12 22.67
CA LEU A 95 2.47 53.79 23.35
C LEU A 95 1.92 52.42 22.96
N ILE A 96 1.98 52.07 21.67
CA ILE A 96 1.57 50.75 21.17
C ILE A 96 2.43 49.66 21.80
N GLN A 97 3.75 49.85 21.81
CA GLN A 97 4.68 48.92 22.46
C GLN A 97 4.37 48.79 23.95
N TYR A 98 4.20 49.91 24.66
CA TYR A 98 3.83 49.89 26.08
C TYR A 98 2.50 49.17 26.32
N ALA A 99 1.46 49.45 25.54
CA ALA A 99 0.16 48.79 25.66
C ALA A 99 0.25 47.29 25.40
N PHE A 100 1.05 46.88 24.41
CA PHE A 100 1.34 45.48 24.14
C PHE A 100 2.04 44.82 25.32
N TYR A 101 3.13 45.40 25.84
CA TYR A 101 3.84 44.89 27.01
C TYR A 101 2.95 44.81 28.24
N ALA A 102 2.15 45.85 28.52
CA ALA A 102 1.21 45.87 29.64
C ALA A 102 0.12 44.79 29.48
N ALA A 103 -0.37 44.54 28.26
CA ALA A 103 -1.33 43.48 27.98
C ALA A 103 -0.70 42.09 28.17
N VAL A 104 0.53 41.88 27.70
CA VAL A 104 1.30 40.64 27.90
C VAL A 104 1.54 40.39 29.39
N GLU A 105 1.98 41.41 30.14
CA GLU A 105 2.25 41.25 31.57
C GLU A 105 0.96 41.00 32.35
N LYS A 106 -0.13 41.69 32.02
CA LYS A 106 -1.46 41.39 32.58
C LYS A 106 -1.89 39.96 32.26
N GLN A 107 -1.69 39.50 31.03
CA GLN A 107 -2.03 38.13 30.63
C GLN A 107 -1.17 37.09 31.35
N LYS A 108 0.12 37.39 31.57
CA LYS A 108 1.05 36.55 32.35
C LYS A 108 0.59 36.43 33.80
N VAL A 109 0.23 37.54 34.45
CA VAL A 109 -0.34 37.55 35.81
C VAL A 109 -1.63 36.72 35.87
N LEU A 110 -2.52 36.89 34.87
CA LEU A 110 -3.76 36.11 34.78
C LEU A 110 -3.50 34.61 34.58
N ASN A 111 -2.51 34.26 33.77
CA ASN A 111 -2.12 32.87 33.54
C ASN A 111 -1.46 32.25 34.78
N GLY A 112 -0.63 33.02 35.50
CA GLY A 112 -0.07 32.60 36.79
C GLY A 112 -1.17 32.26 37.80
N LYS A 113 -2.17 33.13 37.96
CA LYS A 113 -3.32 32.84 38.84
C LYS A 113 -4.09 31.58 38.45
N LYS A 114 -4.28 31.35 37.14
CA LYS A 114 -4.91 30.11 36.64
C LYS A 114 -4.06 28.89 36.94
N LEU A 115 -2.74 28.97 36.77
CA LEU A 115 -1.82 27.88 37.02
C LEU A 115 -1.83 27.49 38.52
N THR A 116 -1.68 28.47 39.41
CA THR A 116 -1.76 28.24 40.87
C THR A 116 -3.09 27.60 41.26
N ARG A 117 -4.20 28.03 40.65
CA ARG A 117 -5.51 27.40 40.87
C ARG A 117 -5.53 25.94 40.40
N VAL A 118 -4.98 25.64 39.23
CA VAL A 118 -4.90 24.27 38.70
C VAL A 118 -4.06 23.39 39.61
N GLU A 119 -2.93 23.88 40.09
CA GLU A 119 -2.06 23.19 41.04
C GLU A 119 -2.79 22.92 42.36
N GLU A 120 -3.51 23.91 42.89
CA GLU A 120 -4.30 23.74 44.11
C GLU A 120 -5.42 22.69 43.94
N VAL A 121 -6.16 22.70 42.81
CA VAL A 121 -7.13 21.64 42.48
C VAL A 121 -6.44 20.28 42.45
N GLN A 122 -5.31 20.18 41.76
CA GLN A 122 -4.59 18.91 41.62
C GLN A 122 -4.10 18.41 42.98
N SER A 123 -3.48 19.26 43.79
CA SER A 123 -3.02 18.93 45.14
C SER A 123 -4.17 18.41 46.00
N ARG A 124 -5.33 19.09 46.04
CA ARG A 124 -6.49 18.61 46.80
C ARG A 124 -7.02 17.26 46.29
N LEU A 125 -7.04 17.05 44.97
CA LEU A 125 -7.44 15.76 44.39
C LEU A 125 -6.43 14.64 44.71
N LEU A 126 -5.13 14.92 44.68
CA LEU A 126 -4.07 13.98 45.05
C LEU A 126 -4.18 13.60 46.52
N SER A 127 -4.39 14.57 47.41
CA SER A 127 -4.68 14.33 48.84
C SER A 127 -5.95 13.49 49.05
N SER A 128 -6.89 13.54 48.11
CA SER A 128 -8.10 12.70 48.11
C SER A 128 -7.90 11.32 47.45
N GLY A 129 -6.67 10.93 47.15
CA GLY A 129 -6.32 9.60 46.60
C GLY A 129 -6.39 9.48 45.07
N TRP A 130 -6.61 10.58 44.34
CA TRP A 130 -6.54 10.55 42.87
C TRP A 130 -5.07 10.54 42.40
N LYS A 131 -4.81 10.03 41.19
CA LYS A 131 -3.47 9.92 40.59
C LYS A 131 -3.34 10.85 39.39
N HIS A 132 -2.14 11.41 39.15
CA HIS A 132 -1.84 12.32 38.03
C HIS A 132 -2.32 11.82 36.66
N LYS A 133 -2.16 10.51 36.39
CA LYS A 133 -2.58 9.90 35.12
C LYS A 133 -4.05 10.11 34.76
N TYR A 134 -4.94 10.26 35.76
CA TYR A 134 -6.35 10.54 35.49
C TYR A 134 -6.58 11.98 35.02
N PHE A 135 -5.76 12.93 35.48
CA PHE A 135 -5.81 14.33 35.04
C PHE A 135 -5.33 14.46 33.59
N ALA A 136 -4.26 13.74 33.24
CA ALA A 136 -3.73 13.71 31.87
C ALA A 136 -4.78 13.22 30.85
N MET A 137 -5.50 12.13 31.17
CA MET A 137 -6.56 11.62 30.28
C MET A 137 -7.74 12.60 30.12
N ILE A 138 -8.15 13.29 31.20
CA ILE A 138 -9.22 14.30 31.10
C ILE A 138 -8.82 15.44 30.15
N LYS A 139 -7.55 15.87 30.18
CA LYS A 139 -7.05 16.92 29.29
C LYS A 139 -7.10 16.50 27.81
N GLY A 140 -7.00 15.20 27.50
CA GLY A 140 -7.20 14.67 26.16
C GLY A 140 -8.68 14.60 25.76
N ASP A 141 -9.51 14.01 26.61
CA ASP A 141 -10.91 13.68 26.27
C ASP A 141 -11.89 14.84 26.39
N SER A 142 -11.73 15.63 27.45
CA SER A 142 -12.65 16.68 27.88
C SER A 142 -11.92 17.98 28.23
N PRO A 143 -11.00 18.49 27.38
CA PRO A 143 -10.19 19.67 27.70
C PRO A 143 -11.04 20.90 28.02
N LYS A 144 -12.14 21.10 27.29
CA LYS A 144 -13.03 22.27 27.47
C LYS A 144 -13.73 22.26 28.83
N GLU A 145 -14.26 21.11 29.23
CA GLU A 145 -15.00 20.98 30.51
C GLU A 145 -14.05 21.07 31.70
N TRP A 146 -12.88 20.44 31.60
CA TRP A 146 -11.82 20.60 32.60
C TRP A 146 -11.40 22.06 32.72
N ASN A 147 -11.01 22.70 31.62
CA ASN A 147 -10.57 24.09 31.61
C ASN A 147 -11.65 25.04 32.12
N ARG A 148 -12.94 24.81 31.82
CA ARG A 148 -14.05 25.60 32.34
C ARG A 148 -14.14 25.55 33.88
N LEU A 149 -13.79 24.41 34.48
CA LEU A 149 -13.83 24.20 35.93
C LEU A 149 -12.58 24.73 36.63
N VAL A 150 -11.39 24.52 36.03
CA VAL A 150 -10.11 24.78 36.70
C VAL A 150 -9.44 26.09 36.28
N ASN A 151 -9.63 26.60 35.06
CA ASN A 151 -8.98 27.83 34.57
C ASN A 151 -9.77 29.12 34.92
N LEU A 152 -10.32 29.17 36.13
CA LEU A 152 -10.97 30.37 36.66
C LEU A 152 -9.93 31.25 37.37
N GLN A 153 -10.11 32.57 37.36
CA GLN A 153 -9.16 33.50 37.98
C GLN A 153 -9.34 33.63 39.51
N LYS A 154 -10.49 33.23 40.03
CA LYS A 154 -10.82 33.34 41.45
C LYS A 154 -10.06 32.28 42.26
N PRO A 155 -9.63 32.54 43.50
CA PRO A 155 -9.01 31.53 44.36
C PRO A 155 -10.01 30.43 44.77
N ILE A 156 -9.53 29.29 45.28
CA ILE A 156 -10.37 28.19 45.74
C ILE A 156 -10.63 28.33 47.24
N THR A 157 -11.78 28.87 47.60
CA THR A 157 -12.27 28.81 48.99
C THR A 157 -12.89 27.44 49.28
N THR A 158 -13.10 27.11 50.55
CA THR A 158 -13.76 25.87 50.98
C THR A 158 -15.13 25.70 50.33
N GLN A 159 -15.96 26.75 50.33
CA GLN A 159 -17.28 26.73 49.70
C GLN A 159 -17.21 26.55 48.16
N VAL A 160 -16.23 27.18 47.50
CA VAL A 160 -16.01 26.98 46.05
C VAL A 160 -15.58 25.54 45.78
N TRP A 161 -14.74 24.97 46.64
CA TRP A 161 -14.31 23.58 46.54
C TRP A 161 -15.47 22.61 46.69
N GLU A 162 -16.35 22.79 47.67
CA GLU A 162 -17.55 21.95 47.88
C GLU A 162 -18.45 21.89 46.64
N ARG A 163 -18.59 23.01 45.90
CA ARG A 163 -19.36 23.07 44.65
C ARG A 163 -18.60 22.52 43.44
N LEU A 164 -17.28 22.69 43.41
CA LEU A 164 -16.40 22.27 42.32
C LEU A 164 -16.14 20.76 42.34
N HIS A 165 -15.93 20.21 43.52
CA HIS A 165 -15.48 18.84 43.74
C HIS A 165 -16.41 17.78 43.11
N PRO A 166 -17.76 17.83 43.26
CA PRO A 166 -18.65 16.88 42.61
C PRO A 166 -18.54 16.87 41.07
N LYS A 167 -18.32 18.04 40.46
CA LYS A 167 -18.16 18.18 39.00
C LYS A 167 -16.85 17.56 38.54
N LEU A 168 -15.77 17.78 39.30
CA LEU A 168 -14.48 17.14 39.06
C LEU A 168 -14.57 15.62 39.24
N LEU A 169 -15.26 15.14 40.29
CA LEU A 169 -15.46 13.70 40.53
C LEU A 169 -16.14 13.00 39.36
N ARG A 170 -17.12 13.65 38.71
CA ARG A 170 -17.76 13.10 37.50
C ARG A 170 -16.74 12.87 36.38
N LEU A 171 -15.90 13.87 36.08
CA LEU A 171 -14.85 13.76 35.06
C LEU A 171 -13.79 12.72 35.43
N LEU A 172 -13.38 12.68 36.70
CA LEU A 172 -12.39 11.73 37.22
C LEU A 172 -12.87 10.29 37.19
N LYS A 173 -14.14 10.03 37.55
CA LYS A 173 -14.74 8.70 37.43
C LYS A 173 -14.79 8.22 35.99
N PHE A 174 -15.17 9.12 35.06
CA PHE A 174 -15.17 8.82 33.62
C PHE A 174 -13.76 8.51 33.10
N SER A 175 -12.78 9.37 33.40
CA SER A 175 -11.37 9.16 33.07
C SER A 175 -10.80 7.88 33.66
N LYS A 176 -11.13 7.53 34.92
CA LYS A 176 -10.71 6.27 35.55
C LYS A 176 -11.25 5.04 34.81
N ARG A 177 -12.51 5.07 34.35
CA ARG A 177 -13.10 3.98 33.55
C ARG A 177 -12.39 3.83 32.20
N ARG A 178 -12.13 4.94 31.50
CA ARG A 178 -11.38 4.91 30.23
C ARG A 178 -9.94 4.49 30.42
N ALA A 179 -9.27 4.92 31.49
CA ALA A 179 -7.93 4.45 31.84
C ALA A 179 -7.90 2.93 32.04
N LYS A 180 -8.96 2.34 32.60
CA LYS A 180 -9.09 0.90 32.74
C LYS A 180 -9.28 0.24 31.37
N PHE A 181 -10.17 0.79 30.53
CA PHE A 181 -10.41 0.31 29.17
C PHE A 181 -9.17 0.39 28.29
N ALA A 182 -8.53 1.56 28.20
CA ALA A 182 -7.31 1.78 27.43
C ALA A 182 -6.19 0.82 27.87
N ARG A 183 -6.01 0.62 29.19
CA ARG A 183 -5.04 -0.39 29.66
C ARG A 183 -5.43 -1.82 29.32
N ALA A 184 -6.72 -2.16 29.35
CA ALA A 184 -7.18 -3.48 28.96
C ALA A 184 -6.93 -3.72 27.46
N GLU A 185 -7.18 -2.70 26.63
CA GLU A 185 -6.91 -2.74 25.19
C GLU A 185 -5.42 -2.79 24.89
N THR A 186 -4.58 -1.99 25.56
CA THR A 186 -3.11 -2.11 25.44
C THR A 186 -2.66 -3.50 25.82
N ARG A 187 -3.14 -4.08 26.93
CA ARG A 187 -2.80 -5.46 27.31
C ARG A 187 -3.29 -6.49 26.29
N ARG A 188 -4.46 -6.27 25.67
CA ARG A 188 -4.98 -7.11 24.60
C ARG A 188 -4.07 -7.05 23.37
N LEU A 189 -3.62 -5.87 22.96
CA LEU A 189 -2.66 -5.69 21.86
C LEU A 189 -1.30 -6.32 22.18
N ASP A 190 -0.82 -6.18 23.41
CA ASP A 190 0.42 -6.82 23.87
C ASP A 190 0.30 -8.36 23.81
N ARG A 191 -0.86 -8.90 24.18
CA ARG A 191 -1.16 -10.33 24.03
C ARG A 191 -1.27 -10.75 22.56
N HIS A 192 -1.86 -9.92 21.71
CA HIS A 192 -1.91 -10.19 20.27
C HIS A 192 -0.50 -10.33 19.71
N LYS A 193 0.37 -9.35 19.99
CA LYS A 193 1.76 -9.36 19.55
C LYS A 193 2.51 -10.59 20.06
N VAL A 194 2.37 -10.95 21.34
CA VAL A 194 3.11 -12.11 21.89
C VAL A 194 2.63 -13.44 21.30
N VAL A 195 1.32 -13.61 21.06
CA VAL A 195 0.80 -14.83 20.45
C VAL A 195 1.23 -14.93 18.99
N GLU A 196 1.28 -13.81 18.27
CA GLU A 196 1.80 -13.75 16.90
C GLU A 196 3.30 -14.13 16.85
N GLU A 197 4.12 -13.61 17.77
CA GLU A 197 5.53 -14.01 17.92
C GLU A 197 5.67 -15.52 18.20
N MET A 198 4.82 -16.07 19.06
CA MET A 198 4.80 -17.51 19.36
C MET A 198 4.35 -18.35 18.17
N LEU A 199 3.41 -17.86 17.36
CA LEU A 199 3.00 -18.51 16.11
C LEU A 199 4.15 -18.52 15.09
N VAL A 200 4.94 -17.45 15.00
CA VAL A 200 6.14 -17.43 14.15
C VAL A 200 7.17 -18.47 14.60
N GLN A 201 7.37 -18.64 15.90
CA GLN A 201 8.24 -19.70 16.43
C GLN A 201 7.67 -21.09 16.14
N THR A 202 6.36 -21.26 16.37
CA THR A 202 5.62 -22.50 16.10
C THR A 202 5.65 -22.86 14.62
N ARG A 203 5.70 -21.87 13.71
CA ARG A 203 5.89 -22.09 12.28
C ARG A 203 7.20 -22.83 12.00
N GLY A 204 8.28 -22.58 12.74
CA GLY A 204 9.52 -23.36 12.59
C GLY A 204 9.35 -24.85 12.88
N THR A 205 8.46 -25.19 13.81
CA THR A 205 8.24 -26.58 14.27
C THR A 205 7.11 -27.29 13.52
N LEU A 206 6.02 -26.58 13.19
CA LEU A 206 4.79 -27.13 12.62
C LEU A 206 4.59 -26.79 11.14
N ARG A 207 5.50 -26.04 10.52
CA ARG A 207 5.46 -25.83 9.08
C ARG A 207 5.80 -27.15 8.41
N ALA A 208 4.77 -27.77 7.86
CA ALA A 208 4.94 -28.93 7.01
C ALA A 208 5.69 -28.52 5.74
N SER A 209 6.68 -29.33 5.38
CA SER A 209 7.31 -29.33 4.08
C SER A 209 6.99 -30.66 3.40
N VAL A 210 6.90 -30.61 2.07
CA VAL A 210 6.96 -31.78 1.21
C VAL A 210 8.30 -31.76 0.51
N GLU A 211 9.07 -32.82 0.72
CA GLU A 211 10.44 -32.99 0.28
C GLU A 211 10.53 -34.24 -0.57
N MET A 212 11.14 -34.09 -1.75
CA MET A 212 11.50 -35.22 -2.58
C MET A 212 12.49 -36.13 -1.84
N ALA A 213 12.30 -37.45 -1.93
CA ALA A 213 13.33 -38.39 -1.55
C ALA A 213 14.59 -38.13 -2.40
N SER A 214 15.78 -38.42 -1.88
CA SER A 214 17.01 -38.32 -2.67
C SER A 214 16.98 -39.39 -3.76
N ILE A 215 16.40 -39.05 -4.91
CA ILE A 215 16.46 -39.90 -6.08
C ILE A 215 17.90 -39.77 -6.56
N GLY A 216 18.65 -40.87 -6.61
CA GLY A 216 20.06 -40.92 -7.05
C GLY A 216 20.32 -40.44 -8.49
N HIS A 217 19.36 -39.74 -9.09
CA HIS A 217 19.48 -39.03 -10.34
C HIS A 217 20.05 -37.63 -10.06
N GLY A 218 21.31 -37.41 -10.45
CA GLY A 218 22.03 -36.12 -10.35
C GLY A 218 21.48 -35.00 -11.23
N SER A 219 20.15 -34.86 -11.36
CA SER A 219 19.48 -33.87 -12.20
C SER A 219 18.62 -32.86 -11.44
N ILE A 220 18.35 -33.08 -10.14
CA ILE A 220 17.58 -32.15 -9.31
C ILE A 220 18.47 -30.94 -8.97
N THR A 221 18.06 -29.74 -9.39
CA THR A 221 18.85 -28.50 -9.22
C THR A 221 18.41 -27.67 -8.02
N ASN A 222 17.18 -27.87 -7.54
CA ASN A 222 16.61 -27.21 -6.37
C ASN A 222 16.44 -28.23 -5.24
N ASN A 223 16.40 -27.78 -3.97
CA ASN A 223 16.30 -28.67 -2.81
C ASN A 223 15.05 -29.59 -2.78
N GLY A 224 14.14 -29.48 -3.76
CA GLY A 224 12.94 -30.33 -3.86
C GLY A 224 11.97 -30.15 -2.69
N THR A 225 12.09 -29.05 -1.95
CA THR A 225 11.29 -28.74 -0.77
C THR A 225 10.22 -27.71 -1.13
N ALA A 226 8.96 -28.06 -0.93
CA ALA A 226 7.84 -27.14 -1.02
C ALA A 226 7.18 -26.99 0.35
N TYR A 227 7.00 -25.75 0.81
CA TYR A 227 6.39 -25.48 2.10
C TYR A 227 4.87 -25.37 1.98
N MET A 228 4.17 -26.07 2.88
CA MET A 228 2.71 -26.01 3.00
C MET A 228 2.28 -24.65 3.57
N PRO A 229 1.04 -24.21 3.29
CA PRO A 229 0.46 -23.03 3.92
C PRO A 229 0.52 -23.06 5.44
N PHE A 230 0.67 -21.87 6.03
CA PHE A 230 0.62 -21.65 7.47
C PHE A 230 -0.29 -20.45 7.78
N PRO A 231 -1.22 -20.57 8.75
CA PRO A 231 -2.17 -19.51 9.04
C PRO A 231 -1.50 -18.30 9.71
N THR A 232 -2.12 -17.13 9.56
CA THR A 232 -1.83 -15.97 10.43
C THR A 232 -2.64 -16.04 11.72
N LEU A 233 -2.32 -15.20 12.70
CA LEU A 233 -3.12 -15.11 13.92
C LEU A 233 -4.58 -14.76 13.62
N VAL A 234 -4.83 -13.85 12.66
CA VAL A 234 -6.18 -13.42 12.28
C VAL A 234 -7.06 -14.60 11.88
N GLU A 235 -6.55 -15.49 11.04
CA GLU A 235 -7.26 -16.70 10.59
C GLU A 235 -7.50 -17.71 11.72
N LEU A 236 -6.70 -17.64 12.79
CA LEU A 236 -6.80 -18.52 13.94
C LEU A 236 -7.70 -17.97 15.04
N LEU A 237 -8.12 -16.70 15.00
CA LEU A 237 -8.97 -16.09 16.03
C LEU A 237 -10.37 -16.71 16.11
N ASP A 238 -10.81 -17.40 15.06
CA ASP A 238 -12.06 -18.16 15.05
C ASP A 238 -11.98 -19.43 15.92
N TYR A 239 -10.77 -19.89 16.24
CA TYR A 239 -10.57 -21.04 17.10
C TYR A 239 -10.59 -20.61 18.59
N PRO A 240 -11.38 -21.28 19.46
CA PRO A 240 -11.56 -20.86 20.85
C PRO A 240 -10.27 -20.71 21.66
N VAL A 241 -9.23 -21.51 21.37
CA VAL A 241 -7.94 -21.45 22.07
C VAL A 241 -7.23 -20.11 21.84
N PHE A 242 -7.22 -19.59 20.62
CA PHE A 242 -6.59 -18.30 20.31
C PHE A 242 -7.43 -17.13 20.81
N LYS A 243 -8.76 -17.25 20.70
CA LYS A 243 -9.68 -16.26 21.29
C LYS A 243 -9.46 -16.12 22.80
N ASP A 244 -9.36 -17.23 23.53
CA ASP A 244 -9.06 -17.19 24.97
C ASP A 244 -7.68 -16.58 25.26
N LEU A 245 -6.65 -16.91 24.47
CA LEU A 245 -5.30 -16.36 24.64
C LEU A 245 -5.27 -14.83 24.50
N ILE A 246 -6.10 -14.26 23.61
CA ILE A 246 -6.13 -12.81 23.34
C ILE A 246 -7.12 -12.06 24.23
N GLU A 247 -8.36 -12.56 24.34
CA GLU A 247 -9.45 -11.84 24.97
C GLU A 247 -9.43 -11.92 26.50
N THR A 248 -8.94 -13.04 27.07
CA THR A 248 -8.88 -13.17 28.52
C THR A 248 -7.74 -12.35 29.08
N ASP A 249 -8.05 -11.48 30.06
CA ASP A 249 -7.10 -10.51 30.60
C ASP A 249 -6.01 -11.15 31.46
N ARG A 250 -4.92 -11.56 30.83
CA ARG A 250 -3.73 -12.16 31.44
C ARG A 250 -2.50 -11.29 31.23
N SER A 251 -1.48 -11.50 32.06
CA SER A 251 -0.15 -10.95 31.80
C SER A 251 0.47 -11.62 30.57
N ILE A 252 1.47 -10.98 29.97
CA ILE A 252 2.20 -11.52 28.81
C ILE A 252 2.82 -12.89 29.16
N GLY A 253 3.46 -13.00 30.34
CA GLY A 253 4.06 -14.27 30.80
C GLY A 253 3.03 -15.38 30.99
N ALA A 254 1.89 -15.08 31.62
CA ALA A 254 0.80 -16.06 31.76
C ALA A 254 0.19 -16.47 30.41
N THR A 255 0.17 -15.56 29.43
CA THR A 255 -0.29 -15.86 28.06
C THR A 255 0.66 -16.83 27.36
N LYS A 256 1.98 -16.64 27.50
CA LYS A 256 3.00 -17.56 26.96
C LYS A 256 2.88 -18.97 27.57
N ILE A 257 2.79 -19.05 28.90
CA ILE A 257 2.62 -20.33 29.61
C ILE A 257 1.33 -21.01 29.12
N LYS A 258 0.22 -20.28 29.06
CA LYS A 258 -1.06 -20.83 28.57
C LYS A 258 -0.98 -21.32 27.12
N PHE A 259 -0.27 -20.62 26.24
CA PHE A 259 -0.05 -21.06 24.86
C PHE A 259 0.70 -22.40 24.82
N LEU A 260 1.79 -22.53 25.59
CA LEU A 260 2.58 -23.76 25.68
C LEU A 260 1.79 -24.92 26.31
N ASP A 261 1.07 -24.65 27.40
CA ASP A 261 0.20 -25.64 28.05
C ASP A 261 -0.91 -26.15 27.13
N ASN A 262 -1.28 -25.36 26.11
CA ASN A 262 -2.31 -25.70 25.12
C ASN A 262 -1.70 -26.01 23.74
N PHE A 263 -0.40 -26.33 23.67
CA PHE A 263 0.30 -26.53 22.40
C PHE A 263 -0.33 -27.63 21.53
N ILE A 264 -0.85 -28.71 22.14
CA ILE A 264 -1.57 -29.78 21.41
C ILE A 264 -2.82 -29.23 20.73
N VAL A 265 -3.62 -28.42 21.44
CA VAL A 265 -4.85 -27.79 20.92
C VAL A 265 -4.53 -26.76 19.85
N VAL A 266 -3.49 -25.94 20.06
CA VAL A 266 -2.96 -24.99 19.08
C VAL A 266 -2.52 -25.69 17.79
N SER A 267 -1.76 -26.78 17.93
CA SER A 267 -1.30 -27.58 16.78
C SER A 267 -2.49 -28.15 16.02
N LYS A 268 -3.47 -28.72 16.73
CA LYS A 268 -4.70 -29.24 16.13
C LYS A 268 -5.45 -28.14 15.36
N ALA A 269 -5.61 -26.94 15.92
CA ALA A 269 -6.26 -25.83 15.22
C ALA A 269 -5.54 -25.45 13.92
N ILE A 270 -4.20 -25.44 13.91
CA ILE A 270 -3.40 -25.19 12.70
C ILE A 270 -3.61 -26.30 11.66
N PHE A 271 -3.66 -27.57 12.09
CA PHE A 271 -3.91 -28.70 11.19
C PHE A 271 -5.34 -28.69 10.64
N ASP A 272 -6.34 -28.41 11.47
CA ASP A 272 -7.74 -28.29 11.07
C ASP A 272 -7.91 -27.15 10.04
N TRP A 273 -7.25 -26.00 10.27
CA TRP A 273 -7.25 -24.89 9.32
C TRP A 273 -6.67 -25.30 7.97
N ARG A 274 -5.51 -25.97 7.97
CA ARG A 274 -4.87 -26.46 6.74
C ARG A 274 -5.75 -27.49 6.02
N ALA A 275 -6.34 -28.42 6.76
CA ALA A 275 -7.24 -29.43 6.21
C ALA A 275 -8.49 -28.79 5.58
N GLY A 276 -9.03 -27.73 6.18
CA GLY A 276 -10.12 -26.94 5.58
C GLY A 276 -9.72 -26.28 4.26
N LEU A 277 -8.52 -25.69 4.21
CA LEU A 277 -7.96 -25.12 2.99
C LEU A 277 -7.76 -26.17 1.89
N GLU A 278 -7.14 -27.30 2.22
CA GLU A 278 -6.90 -28.40 1.28
C GLU A 278 -8.21 -29.02 0.81
N GLY A 279 -9.18 -29.20 1.70
CA GLY A 279 -10.51 -29.70 1.35
C GLY A 279 -11.22 -28.80 0.35
N HIS A 280 -11.13 -27.48 0.51
CA HIS A 280 -11.67 -26.52 -0.46
C HIS A 280 -11.01 -26.67 -1.84
N LEU A 281 -9.67 -26.67 -1.89
CA LEU A 281 -8.93 -26.82 -3.15
C LEU A 281 -9.21 -28.16 -3.83
N ALA A 282 -9.27 -29.25 -3.07
CA ALA A 282 -9.56 -30.57 -3.61
C ALA A 282 -10.98 -30.61 -4.18
N GLY A 283 -11.93 -29.93 -3.51
CA GLY A 283 -13.27 -29.69 -4.02
C GLY A 283 -13.26 -28.99 -5.39
N LEU A 284 -12.45 -27.93 -5.56
CA LEU A 284 -12.31 -27.23 -6.84
C LEU A 284 -11.77 -28.15 -7.95
N VAL A 285 -10.73 -28.95 -7.64
CA VAL A 285 -10.15 -29.90 -8.61
C VAL A 285 -11.18 -30.96 -9.01
N ASN A 286 -11.83 -31.59 -8.05
CA ASN A 286 -12.82 -32.64 -8.30
C ASN A 286 -14.01 -32.09 -9.10
N TYR A 287 -14.51 -30.91 -8.74
CA TYR A 287 -15.57 -30.24 -9.47
C TYR A 287 -15.16 -29.95 -10.92
N GLY A 288 -13.98 -29.37 -11.14
CA GLY A 288 -13.48 -29.07 -12.48
C GLY A 288 -13.26 -30.32 -13.34
N ARG A 289 -12.71 -31.40 -12.77
CA ARG A 289 -12.59 -32.70 -13.44
C ARG A 289 -13.96 -33.27 -13.83
N SER A 290 -14.96 -33.15 -12.95
CA SER A 290 -16.33 -33.62 -13.22
C SER A 290 -17.03 -32.84 -14.33
N ILE A 291 -16.77 -31.53 -14.46
CA ILE A 291 -17.28 -30.72 -15.57
C ILE A 291 -16.68 -31.22 -16.87
N ARG A 292 -15.35 -31.35 -16.92
CA ARG A 292 -14.65 -31.77 -18.13
C ARG A 292 -15.08 -33.14 -18.62
N LYS A 293 -15.29 -34.10 -17.71
CA LYS A 293 -15.80 -35.44 -18.05
C LYS A 293 -17.19 -35.40 -18.70
N ARG A 294 -18.01 -34.39 -18.38
CA ARG A 294 -19.33 -34.19 -18.99
C ARG A 294 -19.26 -33.47 -20.34
N GLU A 295 -18.28 -32.58 -20.52
CA GLU A 295 -18.15 -31.73 -21.71
C GLU A 295 -17.30 -32.36 -22.82
N CYS A 296 -16.32 -33.20 -22.48
CA CYS A 296 -15.47 -33.87 -23.48
C CYS A 296 -16.14 -35.15 -24.01
N SER A 297 -16.07 -35.36 -25.32
CA SER A 297 -16.51 -36.62 -25.93
C SER A 297 -15.65 -37.79 -25.43
N PRO A 298 -16.24 -38.99 -25.21
CA PRO A 298 -15.50 -40.20 -24.85
C PRO A 298 -14.36 -40.44 -25.86
N GLY A 299 -13.12 -40.50 -25.37
CA GLY A 299 -11.91 -40.68 -26.20
C GLY A 299 -10.91 -39.51 -26.19
N ASN A 300 -11.33 -38.32 -25.75
CA ASN A 300 -10.45 -37.14 -25.59
C ASN A 300 -10.08 -36.84 -24.11
N GLU A 301 -10.30 -37.80 -23.22
CA GLU A 301 -10.03 -37.68 -21.79
C GLU A 301 -8.52 -37.85 -21.51
N PHE A 302 -7.75 -36.78 -21.62
CA PHE A 302 -6.35 -36.77 -21.15
C PHE A 302 -6.23 -36.69 -19.62
N ILE A 303 -7.27 -36.23 -18.93
CA ILE A 303 -7.32 -36.31 -17.46
C ILE A 303 -7.87 -37.69 -17.12
N GLY A 304 -6.95 -38.63 -16.85
CA GLY A 304 -7.33 -39.93 -16.31
C GLY A 304 -7.97 -39.80 -14.93
N GLU A 305 -8.60 -40.88 -14.48
CA GLU A 305 -8.99 -41.03 -13.07
C GLU A 305 -7.76 -40.75 -12.18
N PRO A 306 -7.93 -40.17 -10.99
CA PRO A 306 -6.80 -39.80 -10.13
C PRO A 306 -6.03 -41.07 -9.73
N ALA A 307 -4.94 -41.36 -10.43
CA ALA A 307 -3.98 -42.36 -10.02
C ALA A 307 -3.09 -41.80 -8.91
N GLN A 308 -2.50 -42.74 -8.14
CA GLN A 308 -1.60 -42.43 -7.04
C GLN A 308 -0.36 -41.71 -7.57
N ILE A 309 0.10 -40.69 -6.84
CA ILE A 309 1.29 -39.92 -7.20
C ILE A 309 2.49 -40.87 -7.31
N SER A 310 3.21 -40.81 -8.43
CA SER A 310 4.38 -41.66 -8.69
C SER A 310 5.68 -41.11 -8.10
N SER A 311 5.68 -39.86 -7.61
CA SER A 311 6.84 -39.22 -6.99
C SER A 311 7.21 -39.87 -5.66
N GLU A 312 8.51 -40.06 -5.44
CA GLU A 312 9.03 -40.53 -4.16
C GLU A 312 9.31 -39.34 -3.24
N PHE A 313 8.58 -39.27 -2.12
CA PHE A 313 8.82 -38.28 -1.07
C PHE A 313 9.52 -38.87 0.15
N THR A 314 10.06 -38.01 1.01
CA THR A 314 10.58 -38.44 2.31
C THR A 314 9.45 -39.02 3.18
N ALA A 315 9.78 -39.94 4.10
CA ALA A 315 8.80 -40.51 5.03
C ALA A 315 8.06 -39.43 5.85
N ALA A 316 8.75 -38.35 6.21
CA ALA A 316 8.16 -37.20 6.90
C ALA A 316 7.11 -36.46 6.04
N SER A 317 7.33 -36.38 4.73
CA SER A 317 6.41 -35.71 3.80
C SER A 317 5.08 -36.48 3.65
N TYR A 318 5.13 -37.81 3.63
CA TYR A 318 3.93 -38.64 3.55
C TYR A 318 2.99 -38.47 4.76
N ALA A 319 3.48 -37.98 5.91
CA ALA A 319 2.61 -37.64 7.03
C ALA A 319 1.65 -36.47 6.72
N PHE A 320 1.93 -35.67 5.69
CA PHE A 320 1.11 -34.54 5.25
C PHE A 320 0.35 -34.80 3.95
N ILE A 321 0.63 -35.92 3.27
CA ILE A 321 -0.04 -36.32 2.03
C ILE A 321 -1.05 -37.42 2.37
N THR A 322 -2.32 -37.06 2.40
CA THR A 322 -3.45 -37.96 2.64
C THR A 322 -4.09 -38.35 1.30
N PRO A 323 -4.86 -39.45 1.24
CA PRO A 323 -5.64 -39.76 0.04
C PRO A 323 -6.52 -38.60 -0.43
N GLN A 324 -7.08 -37.83 0.50
CA GLN A 324 -7.99 -36.72 0.22
C GLN A 324 -7.29 -35.51 -0.41
N ASN A 325 -6.05 -35.19 0.00
CA ASN A 325 -5.31 -34.04 -0.52
C ASN A 325 -4.26 -34.40 -1.58
N SER A 326 -3.98 -35.70 -1.80
CA SER A 326 -3.00 -36.19 -2.77
C SER A 326 -3.18 -35.60 -4.17
N ILE A 327 -4.43 -35.41 -4.59
CA ILE A 327 -4.76 -34.81 -5.89
C ILE A 327 -4.17 -33.41 -6.06
N LEU A 328 -4.02 -32.63 -4.97
CA LEU A 328 -3.47 -31.27 -5.01
C LEU A 328 -1.99 -31.22 -5.37
N PHE A 329 -1.26 -32.29 -5.08
CA PHE A 329 0.18 -32.36 -5.30
C PHE A 329 0.54 -32.80 -6.72
N ARG A 330 -0.42 -33.26 -7.53
CA ARG A 330 -0.17 -33.67 -8.91
C ARG A 330 0.27 -32.48 -9.77
N ALA A 331 1.19 -32.72 -10.70
CA ALA A 331 1.67 -31.71 -11.64
C ALA A 331 0.62 -31.23 -12.65
N ASP A 332 -0.51 -31.95 -12.77
CA ASP A 332 -1.67 -31.58 -13.58
C ASP A 332 -2.79 -30.89 -12.80
N SER A 333 -2.63 -30.67 -11.48
CA SER A 333 -3.56 -29.89 -10.68
C SER A 333 -3.24 -28.41 -10.78
N VAL A 334 -3.67 -27.82 -11.89
CA VAL A 334 -3.39 -26.44 -12.28
C VAL A 334 -4.46 -25.49 -11.74
N PHE A 335 -4.02 -24.48 -11.00
CA PHE A 335 -4.87 -23.37 -10.55
C PHE A 335 -4.45 -22.08 -11.24
N LEU A 336 -5.40 -21.15 -11.35
CA LEU A 336 -5.16 -19.77 -11.73
C LEU A 336 -5.40 -18.85 -10.55
N TYR A 337 -4.48 -17.93 -10.38
CA TYR A 337 -4.63 -16.80 -9.49
C TYR A 337 -5.01 -15.56 -10.31
N ASP A 338 -6.16 -14.96 -9.96
CA ASP A 338 -6.80 -13.84 -10.66
C ASP A 338 -6.01 -12.54 -10.46
N LEU A 339 -4.94 -12.42 -11.25
CA LEU A 339 -4.17 -11.20 -11.49
C LEU A 339 -4.36 -10.78 -12.94
N TYR A 340 -3.88 -9.58 -13.28
CA TYR A 340 -3.82 -9.14 -14.67
C TYR A 340 -2.36 -9.06 -15.11
N PRO A 341 -1.83 -10.05 -15.87
CA PRO A 341 -2.51 -11.26 -16.37
C PRO A 341 -2.65 -12.39 -15.32
N PRO A 342 -3.58 -13.36 -15.52
CA PRO A 342 -3.76 -14.47 -14.59
C PRO A 342 -2.52 -15.35 -14.50
N GLN A 343 -2.14 -15.76 -13.29
CA GLN A 343 -0.93 -16.52 -13.05
C GLN A 343 -1.24 -17.98 -12.74
N VAL A 344 -0.43 -18.89 -13.29
CA VAL A 344 -0.53 -20.31 -12.98
C VAL A 344 0.10 -20.57 -11.62
N VAL A 345 -0.64 -21.25 -10.73
CA VAL A 345 -0.17 -21.60 -9.39
C VAL A 345 -0.43 -23.08 -9.09
N PHE A 346 0.44 -23.65 -8.26
CA PHE A 346 0.41 -25.05 -7.88
C PHE A 346 0.55 -25.20 -6.37
N TYR A 347 -0.17 -26.18 -5.81
CA TYR A 347 -0.12 -26.51 -4.40
C TYR A 347 1.01 -27.51 -4.10
N PRO A 348 1.74 -27.36 -2.98
CA PRO A 348 1.75 -26.20 -2.09
C PRO A 348 2.63 -25.05 -2.62
N GLY A 349 3.60 -25.32 -3.51
CA GLY A 349 4.69 -24.43 -3.95
C GLY A 349 4.32 -22.95 -4.20
N SER A 350 4.05 -22.57 -5.45
CA SER A 350 3.74 -21.18 -5.80
C SER A 350 2.46 -20.69 -5.14
N PHE A 351 1.50 -21.59 -4.89
CA PHE A 351 0.27 -21.28 -4.15
C PHE A 351 0.53 -20.67 -2.77
N THR A 352 1.40 -21.29 -1.96
CA THR A 352 1.75 -20.79 -0.61
C THR A 352 2.37 -19.40 -0.68
N GLN A 353 3.16 -19.09 -1.72
CA GLN A 353 3.76 -17.76 -1.88
C GLN A 353 2.69 -16.68 -2.12
N HIS A 354 1.71 -16.97 -2.98
CA HIS A 354 0.58 -16.06 -3.23
C HIS A 354 -0.31 -15.89 -2.01
N LEU A 355 -0.60 -17.00 -1.30
CA LEU A 355 -1.38 -16.95 -0.07
C LEU A 355 -0.65 -16.13 1.01
N ASP A 356 0.64 -16.39 1.25
CA ASP A 356 1.44 -15.63 2.23
C ASP A 356 1.44 -14.12 1.91
N LYS A 357 1.46 -13.73 0.64
CA LYS A 357 1.37 -12.33 0.22
C LYS A 357 0.01 -11.73 0.57
N GLU A 358 -1.07 -12.45 0.31
CA GLU A 358 -2.44 -11.99 0.59
C GLU A 358 -2.74 -11.95 2.08
N LEU A 359 -2.22 -12.89 2.86
CA LEU A 359 -2.31 -12.91 4.32
C LEU A 359 -1.55 -11.73 4.99
N LYS A 360 -0.50 -11.21 4.34
CA LYS A 360 0.28 -10.06 4.83
C LYS A 360 -0.25 -8.71 4.36
N THR A 361 -1.14 -8.69 3.38
CA THR A 361 -1.65 -7.43 2.82
C THR A 361 -2.62 -6.80 3.82
N PRO A 362 -2.37 -5.57 4.31
CA PRO A 362 -3.28 -4.89 5.22
C PRO A 362 -4.65 -4.74 4.56
N ARG A 363 -5.71 -5.11 5.26
CA ARG A 363 -7.09 -4.99 4.76
C ARG A 363 -7.83 -3.87 5.46
N SER A 364 -8.68 -3.17 4.72
CA SER A 364 -9.71 -2.34 5.32
C SER A 364 -10.68 -3.25 6.08
N ASN A 365 -11.05 -2.87 7.29
CA ASN A 365 -12.02 -3.61 8.11
C ASN A 365 -13.44 -3.61 7.51
N GLU A 366 -13.66 -3.02 6.34
CA GLU A 366 -14.98 -2.71 5.79
C GLU A 366 -15.69 -3.94 5.21
N ASP A 367 -14.94 -4.95 4.76
CA ASP A 367 -15.54 -6.06 3.99
C ASP A 367 -15.98 -7.25 4.84
N GLY A 368 -15.57 -7.35 6.11
CA GLY A 368 -15.90 -8.47 7.01
C GLY A 368 -15.47 -9.87 6.55
N LYS A 369 -14.85 -10.00 5.37
CA LYS A 369 -14.37 -11.26 4.78
C LYS A 369 -13.00 -11.64 5.32
N SER A 370 -12.80 -12.92 5.62
CA SER A 370 -11.50 -13.42 6.08
C SER A 370 -10.41 -13.27 5.02
N ALA A 371 -9.14 -13.39 5.44
CA ALA A 371 -8.00 -13.36 4.52
C ALA A 371 -8.17 -14.42 3.43
N LEU A 372 -8.59 -15.59 3.87
CA LEU A 372 -8.79 -16.78 3.07
C LEU A 372 -9.98 -16.68 2.10
N ASP A 373 -11.11 -16.10 2.50
CA ASP A 373 -12.29 -15.95 1.60
C ASP A 373 -11.96 -15.10 0.38
N SER A 374 -11.29 -13.96 0.60
CA SER A 374 -10.83 -13.10 -0.49
C SER A 374 -9.83 -13.84 -1.37
N PHE A 375 -8.93 -14.64 -0.78
CA PHE A 375 -7.96 -15.41 -1.54
C PHE A 375 -8.65 -16.49 -2.41
N PHE A 376 -9.60 -17.25 -1.86
CA PHE A 376 -10.36 -18.26 -2.60
C PHE A 376 -11.20 -17.66 -3.72
N SER A 377 -11.71 -16.44 -3.56
CA SER A 377 -12.42 -15.76 -4.66
C SER A 377 -11.52 -15.47 -5.89
N LYS A 378 -10.20 -15.39 -5.68
CA LYS A 378 -9.19 -15.16 -6.72
C LYS A 378 -8.57 -16.45 -7.26
N VAL A 379 -8.75 -17.60 -6.58
CA VAL A 379 -8.20 -18.88 -7.03
C VAL A 379 -9.25 -19.69 -7.74
N LYS A 380 -8.94 -20.15 -8.95
CA LYS A 380 -9.83 -20.99 -9.75
C LYS A 380 -9.07 -22.22 -10.25
N TYR A 381 -9.72 -23.37 -10.28
CA TYR A 381 -9.16 -24.53 -10.98
C TYR A 381 -9.27 -24.32 -12.50
N ASP A 382 -8.16 -24.52 -13.22
CA ASP A 382 -8.13 -24.33 -14.68
C ASP A 382 -8.16 -25.67 -15.40
N THR A 383 -9.35 -26.03 -15.88
CA THR A 383 -9.58 -27.30 -16.59
C THR A 383 -8.76 -27.41 -17.87
N GLN A 384 -8.50 -26.29 -18.55
CA GLN A 384 -7.68 -26.25 -19.75
C GLN A 384 -6.20 -26.37 -19.41
N GLY A 385 -5.75 -25.63 -18.39
CA GLY A 385 -4.40 -25.74 -17.84
C GLY A 385 -4.07 -27.16 -17.41
N ALA A 386 -4.98 -27.79 -16.66
CA ALA A 386 -4.86 -29.18 -16.24
C ALA A 386 -4.79 -30.15 -17.43
N GLY A 387 -5.53 -29.88 -18.51
CA GLY A 387 -5.44 -30.67 -19.76
C GLY A 387 -4.12 -30.57 -20.47
N CYS A 388 -3.63 -29.35 -20.61
CA CYS A 388 -2.32 -29.09 -21.16
C CYS A 388 -1.24 -29.79 -20.34
N ALA A 389 -1.26 -29.60 -19.02
CA ALA A 389 -0.33 -30.24 -18.10
C ALA A 389 -0.37 -31.77 -18.23
N ALA A 390 -1.56 -32.39 -18.21
CA ALA A 390 -1.71 -33.83 -18.37
C ALA A 390 -1.15 -34.35 -19.71
N ALA A 391 -1.38 -33.63 -20.83
CA ALA A 391 -0.83 -34.00 -22.13
C ALA A 391 0.71 -33.92 -22.15
N LEU A 392 1.29 -32.86 -21.57
CA LEU A 392 2.73 -32.68 -21.45
C LEU A 392 3.36 -33.77 -20.56
N LEU A 393 2.71 -34.11 -19.44
CA LEU A 393 3.16 -35.18 -18.54
C LEU A 393 3.12 -36.55 -19.22
N LYS A 394 2.08 -36.82 -20.02
CA LYS A 394 1.97 -38.05 -20.80
C LYS A 394 3.10 -38.15 -21.84
N GLU A 395 3.41 -37.07 -22.53
CA GLU A 395 4.54 -37.01 -23.49
C GLU A 395 5.89 -37.30 -22.80
N LEU A 396 6.06 -36.82 -21.57
CA LEU A 396 7.25 -37.11 -20.76
C LEU A 396 7.28 -38.53 -20.15
N GLY A 397 6.22 -39.32 -20.34
CA GLY A 397 6.09 -40.64 -19.72
C GLY A 397 5.90 -40.60 -18.20
N ARG A 398 5.37 -39.49 -17.66
CA ARG A 398 5.22 -39.24 -16.22
C ARG A 398 3.82 -38.69 -15.85
N PRO A 399 2.73 -39.39 -16.20
CA PRO A 399 1.37 -38.87 -16.07
C PRO A 399 0.93 -38.52 -14.63
N ASP A 400 1.51 -39.18 -13.62
CA ASP A 400 1.10 -39.06 -12.21
C ASP A 400 2.18 -38.45 -11.31
N VAL A 401 3.11 -37.73 -11.91
CA VAL A 401 4.18 -37.05 -11.17
C VAL A 401 3.65 -35.85 -10.37
N SER A 402 4.29 -35.57 -9.24
CA SER A 402 3.96 -34.39 -8.44
C SER A 402 4.50 -33.10 -9.05
N HIS A 403 3.81 -31.98 -8.79
CA HIS A 403 4.32 -30.66 -9.12
C HIS A 403 5.66 -30.38 -8.42
N VAL A 404 5.82 -30.86 -7.18
CA VAL A 404 7.06 -30.66 -6.40
C VAL A 404 8.26 -31.27 -7.11
N GLU A 405 8.13 -32.49 -7.64
CA GLU A 405 9.17 -33.12 -8.47
C GLU A 405 9.44 -32.31 -9.74
N MET A 406 8.38 -31.89 -10.45
CA MET A 406 8.51 -31.18 -11.72
C MET A 406 9.18 -29.80 -11.54
N GLU A 407 8.91 -29.11 -10.44
CA GLU A 407 9.55 -27.84 -10.11
C GLU A 407 11.00 -28.04 -9.60
N ALA A 408 11.28 -29.18 -8.95
CA ALA A 408 12.63 -29.53 -8.51
C ALA A 408 13.60 -29.81 -9.66
N LEU A 409 13.07 -30.22 -10.83
CA LEU A 409 13.83 -30.33 -12.07
C LEU A 409 14.33 -28.96 -12.57
N GLY A 410 13.68 -27.86 -12.20
CA GLY A 410 14.11 -26.51 -12.57
C GLY A 410 13.92 -26.16 -14.05
N GLU A 411 14.79 -25.30 -14.58
CA GLU A 411 14.76 -24.85 -15.97
C GLU A 411 15.34 -25.92 -16.92
N ARG A 412 14.52 -26.93 -17.26
CA ARG A 412 14.92 -28.05 -18.12
C ARG A 412 13.93 -28.38 -19.22
N PHE A 413 12.77 -27.73 -19.21
CA PHE A 413 11.69 -28.08 -20.11
C PHE A 413 11.75 -27.21 -21.36
N ILE A 414 11.79 -27.83 -22.53
CA ILE A 414 11.69 -27.11 -23.80
C ILE A 414 10.36 -27.40 -24.45
N CYS A 415 9.65 -26.34 -24.85
CA CYS A 415 8.53 -26.45 -25.77
C CYS A 415 9.04 -26.90 -27.14
N SER A 416 8.67 -28.11 -27.55
CA SER A 416 9.12 -28.67 -28.83
C SER A 416 8.29 -28.18 -30.04
N ARG A 417 7.26 -27.37 -29.77
CA ARG A 417 6.41 -26.71 -30.78
C ARG A 417 6.90 -25.32 -31.16
N CYS A 418 7.55 -24.63 -30.24
CA CYS A 418 8.06 -23.28 -30.48
C CYS A 418 9.43 -23.30 -31.19
N PRO A 419 9.61 -22.43 -32.20
CA PRO A 419 10.92 -22.23 -32.83
C PRO A 419 12.00 -21.74 -31.87
N SER A 420 11.63 -20.88 -30.91
CA SER A 420 12.56 -20.29 -29.95
C SER A 420 13.24 -21.33 -29.07
N ARG A 421 12.59 -22.50 -28.88
CA ARG A 421 13.06 -23.60 -28.02
C ARG A 421 13.48 -23.13 -26.63
N THR A 422 12.83 -22.08 -26.12
CA THR A 422 13.13 -21.49 -24.82
C THR A 422 13.08 -22.56 -23.73
N ILE A 423 14.03 -22.50 -22.80
CA ILE A 423 14.05 -23.35 -21.62
C ILE A 423 13.08 -22.74 -20.59
N HIS A 424 12.25 -23.59 -20.00
CA HIS A 424 11.23 -23.24 -19.04
C HIS A 424 11.39 -24.08 -17.76
N THR A 425 10.95 -23.51 -16.64
CA THR A 425 10.47 -24.28 -15.49
C THR A 425 9.14 -24.96 -15.82
N TRP A 426 8.69 -25.91 -14.99
CA TRP A 426 7.38 -26.52 -15.18
C TRP A 426 6.25 -25.47 -15.18
N THR A 427 6.23 -24.60 -14.17
CA THR A 427 5.22 -23.54 -14.05
C THR A 427 5.20 -22.58 -15.26
N SER A 428 6.38 -22.18 -15.75
CA SER A 428 6.48 -21.28 -16.90
C SER A 428 6.13 -21.98 -18.23
N LEU A 429 6.40 -23.29 -18.36
CA LEU A 429 5.97 -24.07 -19.53
C LEU A 429 4.44 -24.15 -19.61
N ILE A 430 3.76 -24.46 -18.51
CA ILE A 430 2.29 -24.51 -18.47
C ILE A 430 1.71 -23.14 -18.79
N SER A 431 2.27 -22.07 -18.20
CA SER A 431 1.88 -20.70 -18.50
C SER A 431 2.07 -20.36 -19.99
N HIS A 432 3.17 -20.80 -20.59
CA HIS A 432 3.45 -20.60 -22.02
C HIS A 432 2.39 -21.24 -22.92
N TYR A 433 2.05 -22.50 -22.70
CA TYR A 433 1.00 -23.19 -23.45
C TYR A 433 -0.38 -22.58 -23.23
N LEU A 434 -0.73 -22.25 -21.99
CA LEU A 434 -2.01 -21.63 -21.67
C LEU A 434 -2.18 -20.26 -22.33
N ASN A 435 -1.12 -19.44 -22.33
CA ASN A 435 -1.13 -18.17 -23.02
C ASN A 435 -1.34 -18.37 -24.52
N ALA A 436 -0.59 -19.28 -25.14
CA ALA A 436 -0.76 -19.60 -26.56
C ALA A 436 -2.19 -20.06 -26.89
N TYR A 437 -2.76 -20.93 -26.06
CA TYR A 437 -4.14 -21.40 -26.21
C TYR A 437 -5.16 -20.25 -26.07
N ARG A 438 -5.04 -19.42 -25.03
CA ARG A 438 -5.92 -18.26 -24.82
C ARG A 438 -5.85 -17.28 -25.98
N TYR A 439 -4.66 -17.04 -26.52
CA TYR A 439 -4.49 -16.21 -27.71
C TYR A 439 -5.18 -16.82 -28.92
N ALA A 440 -5.01 -18.13 -29.15
CA ALA A 440 -5.67 -18.82 -30.25
C ALA A 440 -7.19 -18.76 -30.14
N VAL A 441 -7.77 -18.95 -28.96
CA VAL A 441 -9.22 -18.89 -28.74
C VAL A 441 -9.75 -17.46 -28.90
N THR A 442 -9.09 -16.49 -28.27
CA THR A 442 -9.52 -15.08 -28.32
C THR A 442 -9.45 -14.54 -29.74
N ASN A 443 -8.37 -14.82 -30.47
CA ASN A 443 -8.18 -14.32 -31.82
C ASN A 443 -8.83 -15.19 -32.90
N GLY A 444 -9.05 -16.48 -32.65
CA GLY A 444 -9.82 -17.38 -33.53
C GLY A 444 -11.18 -16.78 -33.91
N SER A 445 -11.84 -16.15 -32.95
CA SER A 445 -13.09 -15.42 -33.18
C SER A 445 -12.94 -14.17 -34.07
N GLN A 446 -11.78 -13.51 -34.06
CA GLN A 446 -11.50 -12.30 -34.83
C GLN A 446 -10.94 -12.58 -36.23
N ILE A 447 -10.31 -13.75 -36.44
CA ILE A 447 -9.69 -14.15 -37.71
C ILE A 447 -10.72 -14.20 -38.84
N HIS A 448 -11.98 -14.50 -38.54
CA HIS A 448 -13.07 -14.45 -39.53
C HIS A 448 -13.28 -13.06 -40.17
N LEU A 449 -12.77 -11.98 -39.57
CA LEU A 449 -12.88 -10.62 -40.10
C LEU A 449 -11.78 -10.27 -41.12
N ARG A 450 -10.73 -11.09 -41.25
CA ARG A 450 -9.63 -10.88 -42.20
C ARG A 450 -9.33 -12.19 -42.95
N PRO A 451 -9.97 -12.46 -44.10
CA PRO A 451 -9.94 -13.74 -44.80
C PRO A 451 -8.57 -14.18 -45.37
N ARG A 452 -7.47 -13.51 -45.01
CA ARG A 452 -6.11 -13.82 -45.45
C ARG A 452 -5.14 -14.12 -44.31
N ILE A 453 -5.58 -14.09 -43.05
CA ILE A 453 -4.70 -14.36 -41.90
C ILE A 453 -4.96 -15.78 -41.40
N VAL A 454 -3.98 -16.67 -41.60
CA VAL A 454 -3.95 -17.99 -40.96
C VAL A 454 -3.26 -17.85 -39.59
N PHE A 455 -3.85 -18.40 -38.55
CA PHE A 455 -3.20 -18.54 -37.24
C PHE A 455 -3.35 -19.98 -36.76
N ASN A 456 -2.29 -20.75 -36.88
CA ASN A 456 -2.23 -22.11 -36.42
C ASN A 456 -1.81 -22.13 -34.95
N ASN A 457 -2.69 -22.64 -34.08
CA ASN A 457 -2.31 -22.92 -32.71
C ASN A 457 -1.37 -24.14 -32.67
N VAL A 458 -0.08 -23.90 -32.84
CA VAL A 458 0.95 -24.96 -32.79
C VAL A 458 1.05 -25.65 -31.41
N HIS A 459 0.38 -25.08 -30.39
CA HIS A 459 0.29 -25.60 -29.03
C HIS A 459 -1.01 -26.36 -28.77
N ASP A 460 -1.89 -26.47 -29.76
CA ASP A 460 -3.03 -27.38 -29.68
C ASP A 460 -2.52 -28.82 -29.71
N TRP A 461 -2.54 -29.47 -28.54
CA TRP A 461 -2.05 -30.82 -28.37
C TRP A 461 -2.92 -31.86 -29.08
N ASN A 462 -4.17 -31.53 -29.44
CA ASN A 462 -5.05 -32.43 -30.19
C ASN A 462 -4.80 -32.36 -31.70
N ALA A 463 -4.42 -31.19 -32.21
CA ALA A 463 -4.35 -30.94 -33.66
C ALA A 463 -3.08 -31.49 -34.33
N TRP A 464 -2.04 -31.82 -33.58
CA TRP A 464 -0.71 -32.07 -34.15
C TRP A 464 0.05 -33.24 -33.52
N SER A 465 -0.50 -34.45 -33.52
CA SER A 465 0.12 -35.61 -32.83
C SER A 465 1.53 -36.01 -33.30
N GLU A 466 1.95 -35.59 -34.50
CA GLU A 466 3.23 -36.02 -35.09
C GLU A 466 4.48 -35.33 -34.51
N ARG A 467 4.33 -34.22 -33.76
CA ARG A 467 5.49 -33.54 -33.15
C ARG A 467 5.45 -33.69 -31.63
N PRO A 468 6.61 -33.81 -30.97
CA PRO A 468 6.64 -33.83 -29.51
C PRO A 468 6.12 -32.50 -28.95
N LEU A 469 5.42 -32.54 -27.82
CA LEU A 469 4.96 -31.33 -27.11
C LEU A 469 6.11 -30.72 -26.30
N VAL A 470 6.80 -31.56 -25.54
CA VAL A 470 7.82 -31.14 -24.58
C VAL A 470 9.00 -32.09 -24.63
N ARG A 471 10.18 -31.55 -24.37
CA ARG A 471 11.39 -32.33 -24.16
C ARG A 471 12.04 -31.91 -22.85
N LEU A 472 12.44 -32.89 -22.04
CA LEU A 472 13.21 -32.67 -20.83
C LEU A 472 14.71 -32.76 -21.15
N LEU A 473 15.48 -31.73 -20.81
CA LEU A 473 16.91 -31.69 -21.04
C LEU A 473 17.73 -32.19 -19.86
N ASN A 474 18.77 -32.96 -20.15
CA ASN A 474 19.83 -33.23 -19.17
C ASN A 474 20.82 -32.04 -19.06
N SER A 475 21.69 -32.06 -18.06
CA SER A 475 22.61 -30.94 -17.79
C SER A 475 23.57 -30.63 -18.94
N GLN A 476 24.03 -31.66 -19.67
CA GLN A 476 24.89 -31.47 -20.84
C GLN A 476 24.13 -30.81 -21.99
N GLU A 477 22.88 -31.24 -22.22
CA GLU A 477 22.01 -30.66 -23.24
C GLU A 477 21.64 -29.20 -22.95
N ILE A 478 21.48 -28.82 -21.67
CA ILE A 478 21.24 -27.42 -21.28
C ILE A 478 22.45 -26.57 -21.63
N ASN A 479 23.66 -27.02 -21.29
CA ASN A 479 24.89 -26.30 -21.62
C ASN A 479 25.04 -26.15 -23.14
N ALA A 480 24.78 -27.22 -23.90
CA ALA A 480 24.79 -27.18 -25.36
C ALA A 480 23.70 -26.25 -25.94
N HIS A 481 22.50 -26.27 -25.34
CA HIS A 481 21.40 -25.38 -25.73
C HIS A 481 21.78 -23.92 -25.50
N ASN A 482 22.25 -23.57 -24.30
CA ASN A 482 22.65 -22.21 -23.94
C ASN A 482 23.78 -21.69 -24.85
N ALA A 483 24.80 -22.51 -25.13
CA ALA A 483 25.86 -22.16 -26.06
C ALA A 483 25.32 -21.85 -27.47
N ARG A 484 24.38 -22.67 -27.96
CA ARG A 484 23.75 -22.47 -29.28
C ARG A 484 22.87 -21.22 -29.31
N THR A 485 22.06 -21.02 -28.28
CA THR A 485 21.12 -19.91 -28.19
C THR A 485 21.87 -18.58 -28.12
N CYS A 486 22.97 -18.49 -27.36
CA CYS A 486 23.86 -17.33 -27.38
C CYS A 486 24.35 -16.97 -28.78
N SER A 487 24.71 -17.97 -29.60
CA SER A 487 25.16 -17.73 -30.99
C SER A 487 24.05 -17.21 -31.91
N ILE A 488 22.78 -17.58 -31.67
CA ILE A 488 21.65 -17.12 -32.49
C ILE A 488 21.35 -15.64 -32.19
N TYR A 489 21.51 -15.22 -30.94
CA TYR A 489 21.22 -13.85 -30.51
C TYR A 489 22.39 -12.87 -30.69
N ALA A 490 23.64 -13.34 -30.72
CA ALA A 490 24.83 -12.47 -30.75
C ALA A 490 25.06 -11.68 -32.06
N GLY A 491 24.28 -11.89 -33.13
CA GLY A 491 24.47 -11.18 -34.39
C GLY A 491 23.25 -11.04 -35.30
N GLY A 492 22.06 -11.43 -34.83
CA GLY A 492 20.83 -11.39 -35.63
C GLY A 492 20.11 -10.06 -35.51
N ARG A 493 19.59 -9.53 -36.62
CA ARG A 493 18.59 -8.44 -36.58
C ARG A 493 17.32 -8.96 -35.91
N THR A 494 16.79 -8.22 -34.94
CA THR A 494 15.46 -8.48 -34.37
C THR A 494 14.39 -7.98 -35.33
N VAL A 495 13.40 -8.81 -35.61
CA VAL A 495 12.25 -8.43 -36.44
C VAL A 495 10.96 -8.79 -35.71
N ALA A 496 9.86 -8.14 -36.07
CA ALA A 496 8.54 -8.40 -35.53
C ALA A 496 7.62 -9.00 -36.58
N CYS A 497 6.82 -9.99 -36.18
CA CYS A 497 5.78 -10.56 -37.02
C CYS A 497 4.64 -9.53 -37.19
N ARG A 498 4.38 -9.12 -38.43
CA ARG A 498 3.32 -8.14 -38.74
C ARG A 498 1.94 -8.74 -38.50
N ILE A 499 1.75 -10.01 -38.84
CA ILE A 499 0.47 -10.72 -38.67
C ILE A 499 0.08 -10.78 -37.18
N CYS A 500 1.03 -11.14 -36.32
CA CYS A 500 0.87 -11.13 -34.88
C CYS A 500 0.64 -9.72 -34.30
N SER A 501 1.33 -8.71 -34.83
CA SER A 501 1.14 -7.31 -34.44
C SER A 501 -0.26 -6.79 -34.80
N ASP A 502 -0.77 -7.17 -35.96
CA ASP A 502 -2.10 -6.79 -36.47
C ASP A 502 -3.25 -7.31 -35.59
N ILE A 503 -3.05 -8.46 -34.93
CA ILE A 503 -3.99 -9.04 -33.95
C ILE A 503 -3.66 -8.68 -32.50
N LYS A 504 -2.82 -7.65 -32.28
CA LYS A 504 -2.40 -7.14 -30.97
C LYS A 504 -1.73 -8.20 -30.07
N VAL A 505 -1.04 -9.17 -30.68
CA VAL A 505 -0.19 -10.13 -29.98
C VAL A 505 1.23 -9.93 -30.48
N PRO A 506 1.91 -8.84 -30.10
CA PRO A 506 3.22 -8.52 -30.66
C PRO A 506 4.17 -9.68 -30.39
N TRP A 507 4.74 -10.22 -31.46
CA TRP A 507 5.75 -11.26 -31.40
C TRP A 507 6.98 -10.75 -32.15
N SER A 508 8.12 -10.74 -31.48
CA SER A 508 9.39 -10.26 -32.02
C SER A 508 10.53 -11.09 -31.48
N ASP A 509 11.45 -11.47 -32.35
CA ASP A 509 12.60 -12.30 -32.01
C ASP A 509 13.70 -12.13 -33.08
N ALA A 510 14.78 -12.91 -32.98
CA ALA A 510 15.79 -12.98 -34.04
C ALA A 510 15.13 -13.31 -35.39
N HIS A 511 15.62 -12.70 -36.48
CA HIS A 511 15.06 -12.86 -37.84
C HIS A 511 14.78 -14.32 -38.21
N MET A 512 15.73 -15.23 -37.97
CA MET A 512 15.57 -16.66 -38.22
C MET A 512 14.39 -17.28 -37.46
N LEU A 513 14.25 -16.97 -36.17
CA LEU A 513 13.14 -17.47 -35.35
C LEU A 513 11.81 -16.90 -35.83
N THR A 514 11.81 -15.67 -36.33
CA THR A 514 10.63 -15.04 -36.93
C THR A 514 10.19 -15.72 -38.21
N MET A 515 11.14 -16.09 -39.08
CA MET A 515 10.81 -16.84 -40.29
C MET A 515 10.18 -18.19 -39.94
N LEU A 516 10.70 -18.88 -38.92
CA LEU A 516 10.12 -20.14 -38.44
C LEU A 516 8.73 -19.93 -37.82
N HIS A 517 8.55 -18.87 -37.04
CA HIS A 517 7.25 -18.51 -36.47
C HIS A 517 6.22 -18.26 -37.59
N LEU A 518 6.55 -17.45 -38.60
CA LEU A 518 5.69 -17.20 -39.76
C LEU A 518 5.32 -18.48 -40.50
N ARG A 519 6.29 -19.39 -40.66
CA ARG A 519 6.04 -20.68 -41.32
C ARG A 519 5.09 -21.57 -40.52
N TYR A 520 5.26 -21.68 -39.20
CA TYR A 520 4.50 -22.65 -38.41
C TYR A 520 3.20 -22.10 -37.84
N CYS A 521 3.18 -20.83 -37.47
CA CYS A 521 2.00 -20.18 -36.89
C CYS A 521 1.12 -19.53 -37.95
N HIS A 522 1.64 -19.22 -39.14
CA HIS A 522 0.89 -18.49 -40.17
C HIS A 522 0.94 -19.13 -41.57
N ASP A 523 1.51 -20.32 -41.72
CA ASP A 523 1.71 -21.03 -42.99
C ASP A 523 2.38 -20.20 -44.11
N VAL A 524 3.18 -19.19 -43.73
CA VAL A 524 3.92 -18.35 -44.68
C VAL A 524 5.25 -19.03 -45.03
N LEU A 525 5.29 -19.70 -46.18
CA LEU A 525 6.50 -20.39 -46.66
C LEU A 525 7.61 -19.43 -47.13
N GLN A 526 7.23 -18.28 -47.68
CA GLN A 526 8.16 -17.26 -48.19
C GLN A 526 7.82 -15.90 -47.57
N PRO A 527 8.31 -15.61 -46.35
CA PRO A 527 8.09 -14.31 -45.70
C PRO A 527 8.62 -13.14 -46.52
N VAL A 528 7.89 -12.03 -46.51
CA VAL A 528 8.22 -10.80 -47.25
C VAL A 528 8.29 -9.64 -46.25
N VAL A 529 9.39 -8.87 -46.28
CA VAL A 529 9.56 -7.69 -45.43
C VAL A 529 8.48 -6.66 -45.77
N GLY A 530 7.88 -6.06 -44.76
CA GLY A 530 6.79 -5.10 -44.90
C GLY A 530 5.43 -5.78 -44.96
N GLU A 531 5.29 -6.98 -45.55
CA GLU A 531 4.00 -7.69 -45.61
C GLU A 531 3.81 -8.64 -44.42
N HIS A 532 4.78 -9.52 -44.17
CA HIS A 532 4.68 -10.56 -43.16
C HIS A 532 5.42 -10.21 -41.87
N TYR A 533 6.50 -9.44 -41.97
CA TYR A 533 7.29 -8.97 -40.83
C TYR A 533 7.96 -7.63 -41.11
N PHE A 534 8.42 -6.94 -40.08
CA PHE A 534 9.18 -5.70 -40.21
C PHE A 534 10.41 -5.70 -39.30
N ASN A 535 11.47 -5.02 -39.73
CA ASN A 535 12.66 -4.86 -38.91
C ASN A 535 12.35 -3.96 -37.73
N LEU A 536 12.76 -4.36 -36.53
CA LEU A 536 12.77 -3.46 -35.39
C LEU A 536 14.08 -2.68 -35.44
N SER A 537 13.98 -1.37 -35.68
CA SER A 537 15.10 -0.47 -35.52
C SER A 537 15.50 -0.51 -34.06
N ILE A 538 16.59 -1.20 -33.73
CA ILE A 538 17.22 -1.00 -32.42
C ILE A 538 17.90 0.36 -32.53
N GLU A 539 17.14 1.42 -32.28
CA GLU A 539 17.73 2.70 -31.89
C GLU A 539 18.40 2.45 -30.55
N TYR A 540 19.65 1.97 -30.59
CA TYR A 540 20.52 2.11 -29.45
C TYR A 540 20.59 3.61 -29.20
N PRO A 541 20.13 4.13 -28.04
CA PRO A 541 20.45 5.49 -27.69
C PRO A 541 21.97 5.60 -27.77
N SER A 542 22.45 6.44 -28.69
CA SER A 542 23.88 6.64 -28.91
C SER A 542 24.50 6.92 -27.55
N SER A 543 25.47 6.11 -27.14
CA SER A 543 26.20 6.23 -25.88
C SER A 543 27.10 7.48 -25.81
N ASP A 544 26.86 8.48 -26.66
CA ASP A 544 27.45 9.82 -26.61
C ASP A 544 26.47 10.77 -25.94
N GLY A 545 26.35 10.65 -24.61
CA GLY A 545 25.43 11.43 -23.80
C GLY A 545 25.78 11.40 -22.32
N GLN A 546 26.88 12.07 -21.96
CA GLN A 546 27.27 12.52 -20.61
C GLN A 546 27.36 11.46 -19.49
N ILE A 547 28.61 11.09 -19.20
CA ILE A 547 29.05 10.65 -17.88
C ILE A 547 28.83 11.82 -16.91
N LEU A 548 27.77 11.76 -16.10
CA LEU A 548 27.61 12.57 -14.90
C LEU A 548 27.44 11.64 -13.68
N GLY A 549 28.55 11.49 -12.97
CA GLY A 549 28.65 11.33 -11.52
C GLY A 549 27.77 10.29 -10.82
N THR A 550 28.26 9.04 -10.73
CA THR A 550 27.84 8.12 -9.66
C THR A 550 28.65 8.38 -8.41
N THR A 551 28.02 8.95 -7.38
CA THR A 551 28.52 8.95 -6.01
C THR A 551 28.46 7.54 -5.43
N ASN A 552 29.62 7.02 -5.05
CA ASN A 552 29.77 5.88 -4.16
C ASN A 552 29.12 6.18 -2.80
N THR A 553 28.20 5.32 -2.35
CA THR A 553 27.94 5.12 -0.92
C THR A 553 28.25 3.67 -0.57
N ALA A 554 29.36 3.51 0.13
CA ALA A 554 29.72 2.31 0.87
C ALA A 554 28.68 2.04 1.95
N TYR A 555 28.26 0.77 2.08
CA TYR A 555 27.69 0.25 3.31
C TYR A 555 28.60 -0.84 3.82
N SER A 556 29.30 -0.52 4.91
CA SER A 556 30.06 -1.44 5.75
C SER A 556 29.64 -1.21 7.20
N GLY A 557 29.15 -2.28 7.84
CA GLY A 557 29.21 -2.53 9.27
C GLY A 557 28.08 -1.96 10.15
N SER A 558 27.20 -2.81 10.68
CA SER A 558 27.31 -3.38 12.05
C SER A 558 26.23 -4.41 12.30
#